data_AF-A0A8H6BLG0-F1
#
_entry.id   AF-A0A8H6BLG0-F1
#
_cell.length_a   1.000
_cell.length_b   1.000
_cell.length_c   1.000
_cell.angle_alpha   90.00
_cell.angle_beta   90.00
_cell.angle_gamma   90.00
#
_symmetry.space_group_name_H-M   'P 1'
#
loop_
_entity.id
_entity.type
_entity.pdbx_description
1 polymer ?
#
loop_
_entity_poly.entity_id
_entity_poly.type
_entity_poly.pdbx_seq_one_letter_code
_entity_poly.pdbx_strand_id
1 'polypeptide(L)'
;MQLSSILLFSAASLAAQIESYPKLDDGTTIETFPLYHAEDQIALECSKRQIDTGEHFFNEKGDIIYIPFMDCQETKKPLELKYNVDEQIACTVKFEDRLYHLFQLYLHQDAPFTCRIPVRPDSGLYIPLDIQVRGNIMESHFDLDPNIAIQMFTDGDGTIISSTSFSTSVNTTRIIIGDTVKLNFNVIWTSLKKIVPEIPEQAQTTQSKLEQQKYITSYTLPDRRNQKVLYFFTAVIGALIGSVVTTVFLYKRLNRKLLQSYSDKLE
;
A
#
# COMPACT_ATOMS: atom_id res chain seq x y z
N MET A 1 10.09 -46.70 17.86
CA MET A 1 9.31 -45.48 18.16
C MET A 1 10.20 -44.28 17.84
N GLN A 2 10.14 -43.70 16.63
CA GLN A 2 10.88 -42.46 16.32
C GLN A 2 10.57 -41.82 14.94
N LEU A 3 9.46 -42.21 14.28
CA LEU A 3 9.06 -41.64 12.97
C LEU A 3 7.73 -40.87 13.01
N SER A 4 6.95 -40.97 14.10
CA SER A 4 5.69 -40.22 14.24
C SER A 4 5.90 -38.77 14.67
N SER A 5 7.10 -38.42 15.15
CA SER A 5 7.41 -37.08 15.67
C SER A 5 7.86 -36.09 14.60
N ILE A 6 8.16 -36.56 13.37
CA ILE A 6 8.69 -35.71 12.29
C ILE A 6 7.57 -35.12 11.43
N LEU A 7 6.41 -35.78 11.33
CA LEU A 7 5.26 -35.29 10.55
C LEU A 7 4.40 -34.24 11.27
N LEU A 8 4.63 -34.00 12.57
CA LEU A 8 4.00 -32.91 13.32
C LEU A 8 4.78 -31.58 13.20
N PHE A 9 6.00 -31.60 12.67
CA PHE A 9 6.80 -30.38 12.48
C PHE A 9 6.65 -29.71 11.10
N SER A 10 6.02 -30.36 10.12
CA SER A 10 5.91 -29.84 8.75
C SER A 10 4.62 -29.05 8.47
N ALA A 11 3.67 -28.97 9.41
CA ALA A 11 2.45 -28.17 9.23
C ALA A 11 2.57 -26.74 9.80
N ALA A 12 3.63 -26.44 10.56
CA ALA A 12 3.83 -25.14 11.18
C ALA A 12 4.61 -24.14 10.29
N SER A 13 5.20 -24.58 9.17
CA SER A 13 6.12 -23.76 8.38
C SER A 13 5.50 -23.04 7.17
N LEU A 14 4.16 -23.03 7.04
CA LEU A 14 3.47 -22.28 5.96
C LEU A 14 2.43 -21.29 6.50
N ALA A 15 2.59 -20.82 7.74
CA ALA A 15 2.02 -19.54 8.12
C ALA A 15 2.90 -18.44 7.51
N ALA A 16 2.70 -18.14 6.23
CA ALA A 16 3.08 -16.82 5.73
C ALA A 16 2.31 -15.83 6.61
N GLN A 17 2.99 -15.21 7.57
CA GLN A 17 2.42 -14.14 8.36
C GLN A 17 2.10 -13.03 7.35
N ILE A 18 0.82 -12.83 7.06
CA ILE A 18 0.39 -11.65 6.34
C ILE A 18 0.65 -10.49 7.29
N GLU A 19 1.75 -9.81 7.02
CA GLU A 19 2.17 -8.69 7.82
C GLU A 19 1.39 -7.47 7.38
N SER A 20 0.77 -6.77 8.34
CA SER A 20 0.04 -5.55 8.05
C SER A 20 1.01 -4.50 7.52
N TYR A 21 0.75 -3.97 6.33
CA TYR A 21 1.44 -2.78 5.85
C TYR A 21 0.66 -1.52 6.26
N PRO A 22 1.35 -0.46 6.70
CA PRO A 22 2.78 -0.43 7.04
C PRO A 22 3.09 -1.10 8.39
N LYS A 23 4.32 -1.62 8.51
CA LYS A 23 4.83 -2.22 9.75
C LYS A 23 5.21 -1.14 10.76
N LEU A 24 4.82 -1.35 12.01
CA LEU A 24 5.28 -0.57 13.16
C LEU A 24 6.26 -1.44 13.96
N ASP A 25 7.48 -0.95 14.18
CA ASP A 25 8.57 -1.73 14.80
C ASP A 25 8.43 -1.88 16.32
N ASP A 26 7.56 -1.09 16.95
CA ASP A 26 7.35 -1.00 18.40
C ASP A 26 6.17 -1.85 18.91
N GLY A 27 5.51 -2.59 18.01
CA GLY A 27 4.32 -3.39 18.34
C GLY A 27 3.03 -2.57 18.49
N THR A 28 3.07 -1.27 18.20
CA THR A 28 1.85 -0.45 18.08
C THR A 28 1.06 -0.87 16.84
N THR A 29 -0.25 -0.63 16.87
CA THR A 29 -1.13 -0.83 15.72
C THR A 29 -1.59 0.52 15.19
N ILE A 30 -1.88 0.57 13.88
CA ILE A 30 -2.44 1.77 13.22
C ILE A 30 -3.66 2.33 13.97
N GLU A 31 -4.44 1.45 14.61
CA GLU A 31 -5.61 1.76 15.42
C GLU A 31 -5.32 2.66 16.64
N THR A 32 -4.07 2.74 17.08
CA THR A 32 -3.65 3.56 18.23
C THR A 32 -3.55 5.04 17.87
N PHE A 33 -3.35 5.36 16.60
CA PHE A 33 -3.22 6.73 16.12
C PHE A 33 -4.58 7.38 15.87
N PRO A 34 -4.71 8.70 16.09
CA PRO A 34 -5.94 9.43 15.84
C PRO A 34 -6.41 9.27 14.39
N LEU A 35 -7.72 9.47 14.18
CA LEU A 35 -8.33 9.46 12.86
C LEU A 35 -8.33 10.87 12.29
N TYR A 36 -8.19 10.99 10.97
CA TYR A 36 -8.46 12.27 10.31
C TYR A 36 -9.95 12.63 10.41
N HIS A 37 -10.20 13.90 10.69
CA HIS A 37 -11.50 14.54 10.66
C HIS A 37 -11.60 15.36 9.37
N ALA A 38 -12.83 15.63 8.93
CA ALA A 38 -13.03 16.43 7.73
C ALA A 38 -12.32 17.78 7.85
N GLU A 39 -11.64 18.18 6.77
CA GLU A 39 -10.86 19.43 6.67
C GLU A 39 -9.53 19.47 7.45
N ASP A 40 -9.14 18.39 8.13
CA ASP A 40 -7.82 18.29 8.75
C ASP A 40 -6.72 18.53 7.71
N GLN A 41 -5.70 19.31 8.10
CA GLN A 41 -4.58 19.64 7.22
C GLN A 41 -3.61 18.46 7.11
N ILE A 42 -3.24 18.14 5.88
CA ILE A 42 -2.31 17.07 5.54
C ILE A 42 -1.11 17.70 4.85
N ALA A 43 0.01 17.73 5.55
CA ALA A 43 1.28 18.16 4.98
C ALA A 43 1.87 17.08 4.07
N LEU A 44 2.28 17.47 2.86
CA LEU A 44 3.04 16.59 1.97
C LEU A 44 4.54 16.72 2.25
N GLU A 45 5.23 15.58 2.27
CA GLU A 45 6.69 15.55 2.34
C GLU A 45 7.26 14.87 1.10
N CYS A 46 8.23 15.49 0.44
CA CYS A 46 8.85 14.97 -0.78
C CYS A 46 10.29 14.54 -0.56
N SER A 47 10.68 13.48 -1.28
CA SER A 47 12.05 12.96 -1.22
C SER A 47 13.04 14.04 -1.66
N LYS A 48 14.03 14.32 -0.79
CA LYS A 48 15.10 15.25 -1.11
C LYS A 48 16.08 14.57 -2.06
N ARG A 49 16.32 15.22 -3.20
CA ARG A 49 17.13 14.68 -4.30
C ARG A 49 18.35 15.55 -4.61
N GLN A 50 19.44 14.90 -5.00
CA GLN A 50 20.61 15.56 -5.58
C GLN A 50 20.28 16.02 -7.00
N ILE A 51 20.68 17.26 -7.33
CA ILE A 51 20.29 17.93 -8.58
C ILE A 51 21.02 17.32 -9.78
N ASP A 52 22.30 16.98 -9.61
CA ASP A 52 23.15 16.52 -10.72
C ASP A 52 22.90 15.06 -11.09
N THR A 53 22.45 14.23 -10.14
CA THR A 53 22.35 12.78 -10.31
C THR A 53 20.94 12.22 -10.11
N GLY A 54 20.04 12.97 -9.48
CA GLY A 54 18.73 12.45 -9.05
C GLY A 54 18.80 11.46 -7.88
N GLU A 55 19.95 11.27 -7.26
CA GLU A 55 20.12 10.36 -6.11
C GLU A 55 19.44 10.88 -4.85
N HIS A 56 19.05 9.95 -3.96
CA HIS A 56 18.48 10.31 -2.67
C HIS A 56 19.53 10.93 -1.73
N PHE A 57 19.06 11.83 -0.85
CA PHE A 57 19.80 12.15 0.37
C PHE A 57 19.44 11.16 1.46
N PHE A 58 20.45 10.67 2.19
CA PHE A 58 20.26 9.76 3.32
C PHE A 58 20.66 10.44 4.63
N ASN A 59 19.96 10.09 5.71
CA ASN A 59 20.34 10.48 7.07
C ASN A 59 21.46 9.54 7.59
N GLU A 60 21.95 9.79 8.81
CA GLU A 60 23.00 8.96 9.45
C GLU A 60 22.59 7.49 9.67
N LYS A 61 21.28 7.20 9.68
CA LYS A 61 20.72 5.86 9.83
C LYS A 61 20.53 5.14 8.49
N GLY A 62 20.77 5.83 7.37
CA GLY A 62 20.57 5.30 6.02
C GLY A 62 19.14 5.43 5.48
N ASP A 63 18.28 6.22 6.13
CA ASP A 63 16.91 6.48 5.62
C ASP A 63 16.91 7.66 4.64
N ILE A 64 16.02 7.60 3.64
CA ILE A 64 15.80 8.70 2.70
C ILE A 64 15.28 9.93 3.47
N ILE A 65 15.88 11.08 3.20
CA ILE A 65 15.45 12.36 3.75
C ILE A 65 14.26 12.88 2.95
N TYR A 66 13.17 13.15 3.66
CA TYR A 66 12.01 13.86 3.12
C TYR A 66 11.97 15.29 3.67
N ILE A 67 11.55 16.23 2.83
CA ILE A 67 11.38 17.65 3.17
C ILE A 67 9.95 18.07 2.85
N PRO A 68 9.39 19.10 3.49
CA PRO A 68 8.09 19.63 3.10
C PRO A 68 8.02 19.94 1.60
N PHE A 69 6.84 19.81 1.01
CA PHE A 69 6.59 20.29 -0.35
C PHE A 69 7.02 21.76 -0.49
N MET A 70 7.34 22.17 -1.71
CA MET A 70 7.79 23.54 -1.96
C MET A 70 6.76 24.58 -1.52
N ASP A 71 7.25 25.74 -1.08
CA ASP A 71 6.39 26.83 -0.62
C ASP A 71 5.60 27.46 -1.77
N CYS A 72 4.29 27.60 -1.58
CA CYS A 72 3.44 28.34 -2.50
C CYS A 72 3.59 29.85 -2.23
N GLN A 73 3.76 30.65 -3.28
CA GLN A 73 3.95 32.10 -3.12
C GLN A 73 2.75 32.81 -2.50
N GLU A 74 1.54 32.29 -2.70
CA GLU A 74 0.30 32.84 -2.17
C GLU A 74 0.21 32.67 -0.64
N THR A 75 0.55 31.48 -0.14
CA THR A 75 0.39 31.13 1.28
C THR A 75 1.68 31.32 2.08
N LYS A 76 2.83 31.40 1.41
CA LYS A 76 4.18 31.35 2.01
C LYS A 76 4.39 30.12 2.88
N LYS A 77 3.73 29.02 2.54
CA LYS A 77 3.80 27.73 3.23
C LYS A 77 3.86 26.60 2.21
N PRO A 78 4.37 25.43 2.61
CA PRO A 78 4.25 24.20 1.82
C PRO A 78 2.80 23.93 1.44
N LEU A 79 2.60 23.24 0.31
CA LEU A 79 1.28 22.73 -0.07
C LEU A 79 0.75 21.79 1.01
N GLU A 80 -0.46 22.05 1.47
CA GLU A 80 -1.23 21.21 2.39
C GLU A 80 -2.56 20.84 1.72
N LEU A 81 -3.02 19.60 1.93
CA LEU A 81 -4.33 19.14 1.46
C LEU A 81 -5.31 19.13 2.63
N LYS A 82 -6.59 19.33 2.35
CA LYS A 82 -7.66 19.06 3.32
C LYS A 82 -8.15 17.63 3.22
N TYR A 83 -8.20 16.95 4.35
CA TYR A 83 -8.73 15.59 4.41
C TYR A 83 -10.19 15.54 3.97
N ASN A 84 -10.49 14.67 3.00
CA ASN A 84 -11.84 14.38 2.48
C ASN A 84 -12.56 15.62 1.93
N VAL A 85 -11.82 16.56 1.31
CA VAL A 85 -12.35 17.74 0.64
C VAL A 85 -11.87 17.75 -0.81
N ASP A 86 -12.80 17.70 -1.76
CA ASP A 86 -12.49 17.89 -3.18
C ASP A 86 -12.23 19.38 -3.42
N GLU A 87 -11.03 19.73 -3.87
CA GLU A 87 -10.63 21.12 -4.04
C GLU A 87 -9.64 21.34 -5.19
N GLN A 88 -9.65 22.56 -5.71
CA GLN A 88 -8.66 23.03 -6.66
C GLN A 88 -7.72 24.02 -5.96
N ILE A 89 -6.45 23.64 -5.85
CA ILE A 89 -5.43 24.42 -5.16
C ILE A 89 -4.49 25.01 -6.20
N ALA A 90 -4.28 26.32 -6.13
CA ALA A 90 -3.25 27.00 -6.89
C ALA A 90 -2.00 27.18 -6.02
N CYS A 91 -0.86 26.71 -6.51
CA CYS A 91 0.44 26.92 -5.88
C CYS A 91 1.38 27.54 -6.89
N THR A 92 1.66 28.82 -6.71
CA THR A 92 2.63 29.51 -7.56
C THR A 92 4.03 29.31 -7.02
N VAL A 93 4.93 28.80 -7.87
CA VAL A 93 6.31 28.48 -7.54
C VAL A 93 7.26 29.21 -8.47
N LYS A 94 8.39 29.67 -7.92
CA LYS A 94 9.45 30.29 -8.72
C LYS A 94 10.49 29.24 -9.07
N PHE A 95 10.71 29.02 -10.36
CA PHE A 95 11.69 28.09 -10.89
C PHE A 95 13.10 28.68 -10.82
N GLU A 96 13.64 28.74 -9.61
CA GLU A 96 15.06 29.03 -9.41
C GLU A 96 15.93 27.84 -9.86
N ASP A 97 17.22 28.08 -10.08
CA ASP A 97 18.19 27.14 -10.68
C ASP A 97 18.04 25.69 -10.20
N ARG A 98 18.06 25.47 -8.88
CA ARG A 98 17.90 24.16 -8.26
C ARG A 98 16.59 23.46 -8.63
N LEU A 99 15.48 24.19 -8.59
CA LEU A 99 14.16 23.63 -8.85
C LEU A 99 13.98 23.34 -10.34
N TYR A 100 14.49 24.24 -11.18
CA TYR A 100 14.51 24.08 -12.63
C TYR A 100 15.19 22.77 -13.04
N HIS A 101 16.42 22.55 -12.57
CA HIS A 101 17.16 21.31 -12.89
C HIS A 101 16.51 20.06 -12.29
N LEU A 102 15.91 20.16 -11.11
CA LEU A 102 15.18 19.05 -10.51
C LEU A 102 13.95 18.64 -11.35
N PHE A 103 13.21 19.60 -11.89
CA PHE A 103 12.08 19.31 -12.78
C PHE A 103 12.50 18.73 -14.13
N GLN A 104 13.72 19.05 -14.61
CA GLN A 104 14.26 18.37 -15.79
C GLN A 104 14.42 16.86 -15.53
N LEU A 105 14.96 16.47 -14.37
CA LEU A 105 15.06 15.04 -13.99
C LEU A 105 13.70 14.36 -13.93
N TYR A 106 12.70 15.05 -13.37
CA TYR A 106 11.34 14.51 -13.25
C TYR A 106 10.66 14.35 -14.61
N LEU A 107 10.83 15.32 -15.50
CA LEU A 107 10.29 15.28 -16.87
C LEU A 107 11.02 14.27 -17.75
N HIS A 108 12.33 14.07 -17.56
CA HIS A 108 13.09 12.99 -18.20
C HIS A 108 12.74 11.60 -17.64
N GLN A 109 12.07 11.53 -16.48
CA GLN A 109 11.81 10.31 -15.72
C GLN A 109 13.08 9.62 -15.22
N ASP A 110 14.20 10.34 -15.14
CA ASP A 110 15.48 9.86 -14.58
C ASP A 110 15.37 9.67 -13.07
N ALA A 111 14.48 10.43 -12.41
CA ALA A 111 14.09 10.24 -11.02
C ALA A 111 12.59 10.49 -10.85
N PRO A 112 11.88 9.71 -10.01
CA PRO A 112 10.49 9.97 -9.71
C PRO A 112 10.34 11.16 -8.74
N PHE A 113 9.35 12.01 -9.01
CA PHE A 113 8.92 13.05 -8.07
C PHE A 113 8.03 12.42 -6.98
N THR A 114 8.70 11.72 -6.06
CA THR A 114 8.04 10.98 -4.97
C THR A 114 7.85 11.86 -3.76
N CYS A 115 6.60 12.03 -3.37
CA CYS A 115 6.17 12.53 -2.07
C CYS A 115 5.52 11.43 -1.24
N ARG A 116 5.22 11.75 0.01
CA ARG A 116 4.60 10.84 0.96
C ARG A 116 3.61 11.59 1.83
N ILE A 117 2.57 10.89 2.24
CA ILE A 117 1.45 11.44 3.01
C ILE A 117 1.23 10.56 4.26
N PRO A 118 1.07 11.15 5.45
CA PRO A 118 0.81 10.39 6.65
C PRO A 118 -0.52 9.63 6.57
N VAL A 119 -0.49 8.32 6.82
CA VAL A 119 -1.65 7.41 6.81
C VAL A 119 -2.72 7.85 7.81
N ARG A 120 -2.25 8.30 8.98
CA ARG A 120 -3.01 8.92 10.07
C ARG A 120 -2.17 10.03 10.71
N PRO A 121 -2.79 11.04 11.35
CA PRO A 121 -2.05 12.05 12.10
C PRO A 121 -1.10 11.41 13.13
N ASP A 122 0.10 11.95 13.23
CA ASP A 122 1.15 11.54 14.18
C ASP A 122 1.57 10.06 14.14
N SER A 123 1.18 9.33 13.09
CA SER A 123 1.48 7.89 12.99
C SER A 123 2.94 7.58 12.67
N GLY A 124 3.67 8.52 12.06
CA GLY A 124 4.99 8.24 11.46
C GLY A 124 4.93 7.24 10.31
N LEU A 125 3.72 6.86 9.88
CA LEU A 125 3.44 5.93 8.80
C LEU A 125 3.00 6.69 7.58
N TYR A 126 3.57 6.36 6.43
CA TYR A 126 3.33 7.13 5.21
C TYR A 126 2.95 6.22 4.05
N ILE A 127 2.08 6.73 3.19
CA ILE A 127 1.84 6.19 1.85
C ILE A 127 2.56 7.05 0.81
N PRO A 128 3.00 6.47 -0.32
CA PRO A 128 3.61 7.25 -1.39
C PRO A 128 2.55 8.04 -2.19
N LEU A 129 2.95 9.25 -2.60
CA LEU A 129 2.30 10.06 -3.62
C LEU A 129 3.34 10.40 -4.68
N ASP A 130 3.34 9.66 -5.78
CA ASP A 130 4.19 9.97 -6.93
C ASP A 130 3.49 10.98 -7.85
N ILE A 131 4.10 12.15 -8.03
CA ILE A 131 3.57 13.23 -8.86
C ILE A 131 4.15 13.08 -10.27
N GLN A 132 3.35 12.51 -11.17
CA GLN A 132 3.78 12.33 -12.57
C GLN A 132 3.49 13.60 -13.37
N VAL A 133 4.54 14.37 -13.64
CA VAL A 133 4.45 15.58 -14.47
C VAL A 133 4.70 15.24 -15.94
N ARG A 134 3.97 15.92 -16.83
CA ARG A 134 4.12 15.80 -18.29
C ARG A 134 4.76 17.06 -18.86
N GLY A 135 5.63 16.89 -19.85
CA GLY A 135 6.30 17.99 -20.51
C GLY A 135 7.29 17.54 -21.58
N ASN A 136 7.97 18.51 -22.18
CA ASN A 136 9.05 18.29 -23.13
C ASN A 136 10.28 19.09 -22.70
N ILE A 137 11.46 18.55 -22.94
CA ILE A 137 12.71 19.21 -22.55
C ILE A 137 13.44 19.66 -23.81
N MET A 138 13.84 20.93 -23.81
CA MET A 138 14.58 21.58 -24.87
C MET A 138 15.95 22.04 -24.33
N GLU A 139 16.82 22.49 -25.21
CA GLU A 139 18.18 22.89 -24.84
C GLU A 139 18.24 24.05 -23.83
N SER A 140 17.31 25.02 -23.93
CA SER A 140 17.31 26.26 -23.14
C SER A 140 16.10 26.45 -22.23
N HIS A 141 15.11 25.57 -22.32
CA HIS A 141 13.85 25.64 -21.57
C HIS A 141 13.26 24.24 -21.48
N PHE A 142 12.26 24.08 -20.64
CA PHE A 142 11.34 22.94 -20.75
C PHE A 142 9.90 23.43 -20.78
N ASP A 143 9.05 22.65 -21.42
CA ASP A 143 7.62 22.85 -21.43
C ASP A 143 7.00 21.92 -20.39
N LEU A 144 6.21 22.46 -19.46
CA LEU A 144 5.56 21.70 -18.38
C LEU A 144 4.04 21.87 -18.46
N ASP A 145 3.28 20.80 -18.29
CA ASP A 145 1.85 20.90 -18.00
C ASP A 145 1.64 21.30 -16.54
N PRO A 146 1.12 22.52 -16.26
CA PRO A 146 0.94 22.99 -14.89
C PRO A 146 -0.30 22.41 -14.19
N ASN A 147 -1.15 21.64 -14.87
CA ASN A 147 -2.41 21.14 -14.32
C ASN A 147 -2.26 19.68 -13.90
N ILE A 148 -2.31 19.44 -12.60
CA ILE A 148 -2.01 18.15 -11.98
C ILE A 148 -3.27 17.68 -11.24
N ALA A 149 -3.73 16.47 -11.50
CA ALA A 149 -4.74 15.83 -10.67
C ALA A 149 -4.07 15.00 -9.58
N ILE A 150 -4.59 15.11 -8.36
CA ILE A 150 -4.22 14.27 -7.21
C ILE A 150 -5.46 13.47 -6.84
N GLN A 151 -5.39 12.15 -6.98
CA GLN A 151 -6.43 11.23 -6.53
C GLN A 151 -6.02 10.65 -5.18
N MET A 152 -6.84 10.90 -4.17
CA MET A 152 -6.69 10.39 -2.82
C MET A 152 -7.71 9.29 -2.56
N PHE A 153 -7.31 8.24 -1.84
CA PHE A 153 -8.20 7.14 -1.43
C PHE A 153 -8.21 6.99 0.08
N THR A 154 -9.41 6.85 0.65
CA THR A 154 -9.63 6.66 2.10
C THR A 154 -10.48 5.42 2.38
N ASP A 155 -10.30 4.82 3.56
CA ASP A 155 -11.20 3.81 4.12
C ASP A 155 -12.59 4.35 4.43
N GLY A 156 -12.76 5.68 4.51
CA GLY A 156 -13.99 6.35 4.93
C GLY A 156 -14.14 6.55 6.44
N ASP A 157 -13.20 6.01 7.24
CA ASP A 157 -13.20 6.10 8.70
C ASP A 157 -12.11 7.05 9.24
N GLY A 158 -11.35 7.72 8.38
CA GLY A 158 -10.28 8.63 8.82
C GLY A 158 -8.87 8.13 8.52
N THR A 159 -8.71 7.09 7.70
CA THR A 159 -7.41 6.57 7.27
C THR A 159 -7.21 6.82 5.77
N ILE A 160 -6.02 7.30 5.40
CA ILE A 160 -5.62 7.41 3.99
C ILE A 160 -4.96 6.10 3.57
N ILE A 161 -5.45 5.48 2.50
CA ILE A 161 -5.01 4.15 2.06
C ILE A 161 -4.00 4.25 0.93
N SER A 162 -4.26 5.10 -0.05
CA SER A 162 -3.42 5.25 -1.22
C SER A 162 -3.63 6.60 -1.89
N SER A 163 -2.69 6.95 -2.77
CA SER A 163 -2.75 8.18 -3.54
C SER A 163 -2.00 8.02 -4.86
N THR A 164 -2.37 8.82 -5.85
CA THR A 164 -1.66 8.92 -7.13
C THR A 164 -1.86 10.30 -7.73
N SER A 165 -0.92 10.75 -8.55
CA SER A 165 -0.99 12.07 -9.19
C SER A 165 -0.44 12.05 -10.60
N PHE A 166 -1.09 12.80 -11.50
CA PHE A 166 -0.71 12.90 -12.91
C PHE A 166 -1.15 14.23 -13.54
N SER A 167 -0.35 14.72 -14.50
CA SER A 167 -0.71 15.83 -15.38
C SER A 167 -1.98 15.52 -16.20
N THR A 168 -2.86 16.51 -16.35
CA THR A 168 -4.20 16.34 -16.92
C THR A 168 -4.50 17.17 -18.16
N SER A 169 -3.68 18.18 -18.46
CA SER A 169 -3.87 19.05 -19.61
C SER A 169 -3.14 18.54 -20.85
N VAL A 170 -3.46 19.20 -21.94
CA VAL A 170 -2.72 19.15 -23.22
C VAL A 170 -1.91 20.43 -23.46
N ASN A 171 -2.15 21.46 -22.66
CA ASN A 171 -1.46 22.74 -22.77
C ASN A 171 -0.25 22.77 -21.83
N THR A 172 0.93 22.99 -22.40
CA THR A 172 2.16 23.18 -21.65
C THR A 172 2.53 24.66 -21.56
N THR A 173 3.27 25.01 -20.52
CA THR A 173 3.87 26.33 -20.32
C THR A 173 5.38 26.19 -20.46
N ARG A 174 5.98 27.06 -21.26
CA ARG A 174 7.43 27.18 -21.37
C ARG A 174 8.01 27.77 -20.09
N ILE A 175 9.07 27.16 -19.57
CA ILE A 175 9.73 27.54 -18.31
C ILE A 175 11.23 27.70 -18.56
N ILE A 176 11.78 28.83 -18.10
CA ILE A 176 13.22 29.08 -17.95
C ILE A 176 13.55 29.41 -16.49
N ILE A 177 14.83 29.39 -16.14
CA ILE A 177 15.29 29.77 -14.80
C ILE A 177 14.86 31.21 -14.47
N GLY A 178 14.21 31.38 -13.33
CA GLY A 178 13.68 32.65 -12.83
C GLY A 178 12.18 32.83 -13.06
N ASP A 179 11.55 32.02 -13.90
CA ASP A 179 10.12 32.10 -14.17
C ASP A 179 9.29 31.75 -12.94
N THR A 180 8.11 32.36 -12.86
CA THR A 180 7.12 32.08 -11.83
C THR A 180 5.93 31.40 -12.48
N VAL A 181 5.63 30.19 -12.03
CA VAL A 181 4.66 29.30 -12.68
C VAL A 181 3.62 28.88 -11.66
N LYS A 182 2.36 29.00 -12.06
CA LYS A 182 1.21 28.59 -11.25
C LYS A 182 0.89 27.13 -11.53
N LEU A 183 1.17 26.25 -10.58
CA LEU A 183 0.74 24.85 -10.62
C LEU A 183 -0.69 24.76 -10.08
N ASN A 184 -1.58 24.14 -10.84
CA ASN A 184 -2.97 23.93 -10.46
C ASN A 184 -3.17 22.47 -10.09
N PHE A 185 -3.45 22.20 -8.82
CA PHE A 185 -3.73 20.88 -8.29
C PHE A 185 -5.23 20.68 -8.18
N ASN A 186 -5.77 19.65 -8.84
CA ASN A 186 -7.14 19.21 -8.68
C ASN A 186 -7.17 17.97 -7.78
N VAL A 187 -7.57 18.15 -6.52
CA VAL A 187 -7.57 17.11 -5.49
C VAL A 187 -8.95 16.48 -5.45
N ILE A 188 -9.01 15.16 -5.62
CA ILE A 188 -10.26 14.39 -5.59
C ILE A 188 -10.11 13.28 -4.56
N TRP A 189 -11.09 13.15 -3.67
CA TRP A 189 -11.16 12.12 -2.64
C TRP A 189 -12.16 11.03 -2.99
N THR A 190 -11.70 9.79 -2.87
CA THR A 190 -12.53 8.61 -3.09
C THR A 190 -12.53 7.74 -1.85
N SER A 191 -13.71 7.54 -1.26
CA SER A 191 -13.89 6.62 -0.14
C SER A 191 -14.20 5.20 -0.65
N LEU A 192 -13.43 4.22 -0.21
CA LEU A 192 -13.65 2.82 -0.59
C LEU A 192 -14.99 2.27 -0.07
N LYS A 193 -15.49 2.74 1.08
CA LYS A 193 -16.84 2.42 1.58
C LYS A 193 -17.96 2.86 0.65
N LYS A 194 -17.77 3.99 -0.06
CA LYS A 194 -18.75 4.47 -1.05
C LYS A 194 -18.76 3.61 -2.31
N ILE A 195 -17.60 3.04 -2.67
CA ILE A 195 -17.47 2.18 -3.86
C ILE A 195 -17.96 0.76 -3.57
N VAL A 196 -17.73 0.26 -2.36
CA VAL A 196 -18.15 -1.08 -1.93
C VAL A 196 -19.35 -0.93 -0.98
N PRO A 197 -20.60 -1.04 -1.46
CA PRO A 197 -21.76 -0.93 -0.58
C PRO A 197 -21.73 -2.03 0.50
N GLU A 198 -21.82 -1.60 1.77
CA GLU A 198 -22.06 -2.49 2.91
C GLU A 198 -23.45 -3.14 2.74
N ILE A 199 -23.50 -4.46 2.58
CA ILE A 199 -24.76 -5.21 2.60
C ILE A 199 -25.15 -5.41 4.07
N PRO A 200 -26.35 -4.97 4.50
CA PRO A 200 -26.84 -5.24 5.84
C PRO A 200 -26.77 -6.73 6.17
N GLU A 201 -26.26 -7.08 7.36
CA GLU A 201 -26.04 -8.46 7.81
C GLU A 201 -27.29 -9.35 7.68
N GLN A 202 -28.48 -8.74 7.71
CA GLN A 202 -29.78 -9.41 7.60
C GLN A 202 -30.21 -9.77 6.16
N ALA A 203 -29.51 -9.29 5.12
CA ALA A 203 -29.87 -9.51 3.70
C ALA A 203 -28.83 -10.34 2.92
N GLN A 204 -27.90 -11.01 3.61
CA GLN A 204 -26.82 -11.78 2.98
C GLN A 204 -27.32 -13.11 2.37
N THR A 205 -27.77 -13.07 1.11
CA THR A 205 -27.95 -14.28 0.30
C THR A 205 -26.64 -14.67 -0.40
N THR A 206 -26.43 -15.96 -0.70
CA THR A 206 -25.22 -16.47 -1.37
C THR A 206 -24.91 -15.77 -2.70
N GLN A 207 -25.95 -15.29 -3.40
CA GLN A 207 -25.80 -14.52 -4.65
C GLN A 207 -25.29 -13.08 -4.41
N SER A 208 -25.72 -12.42 -3.33
CA SER A 208 -25.28 -11.08 -2.98
C SER A 208 -23.78 -11.02 -2.62
N LYS A 209 -23.24 -12.09 -1.99
CA LYS A 209 -21.80 -12.26 -1.74
C LYS A 209 -20.99 -12.45 -3.02
N LEU A 210 -21.54 -13.17 -4.01
CA LEU A 210 -20.87 -13.42 -5.29
C LEU A 210 -20.81 -12.16 -6.17
N GLU A 211 -21.83 -11.31 -6.12
CA GLU A 211 -21.82 -10.01 -6.82
C GLU A 211 -20.88 -9.00 -6.14
N GLN A 212 -20.85 -8.91 -4.81
CA GLN A 212 -19.82 -8.14 -4.09
C GLN A 212 -18.40 -8.58 -4.48
N GLN A 213 -18.16 -9.90 -4.57
CA GLN A 213 -16.88 -10.45 -4.98
C GLN A 213 -16.48 -10.08 -6.42
N LYS A 214 -17.44 -9.70 -7.26
CA LYS A 214 -17.23 -9.26 -8.65
C LYS A 214 -16.85 -7.77 -8.77
N TYR A 215 -17.20 -6.95 -7.77
CA TYR A 215 -16.71 -5.56 -7.64
C TYR A 215 -15.38 -5.49 -6.89
N ILE A 216 -15.09 -6.47 -6.03
CA ILE A 216 -13.91 -6.54 -5.15
C ILE A 216 -12.72 -7.31 -5.80
N THR A 217 -12.82 -7.74 -7.07
CA THR A 217 -11.80 -8.60 -7.73
C THR A 217 -10.39 -8.02 -7.87
N SER A 218 -10.11 -6.80 -7.40
CA SER A 218 -8.73 -6.30 -7.21
C SER A 218 -8.34 -5.94 -5.77
N TYR A 219 -9.18 -6.22 -4.76
CA TYR A 219 -8.89 -5.92 -3.35
C TYR A 219 -9.23 -7.10 -2.43
N THR A 220 -8.48 -8.19 -2.51
CA THR A 220 -8.43 -9.13 -1.38
C THR A 220 -7.50 -8.56 -0.31
N LEU A 221 -8.00 -7.59 0.48
CA LEU A 221 -7.50 -7.45 1.84
C LEU A 221 -8.08 -8.64 2.62
N PRO A 222 -7.24 -9.45 3.30
CA PRO A 222 -7.73 -10.62 4.02
C PRO A 222 -8.61 -10.17 5.19
N ASP A 223 -9.90 -10.48 5.11
CA ASP A 223 -10.84 -10.35 6.20
C ASP A 223 -10.37 -11.24 7.38
N ARG A 224 -9.82 -10.60 8.41
CA ARG A 224 -9.27 -11.20 9.63
C ARG A 224 -10.26 -12.12 10.35
N ARG A 225 -11.57 -11.92 10.21
CA ARG A 225 -12.60 -12.69 10.93
C ARG A 225 -12.84 -14.05 10.26
N ASN A 226 -12.88 -14.08 8.93
CA ASN A 226 -13.01 -15.31 8.15
C ASN A 226 -11.72 -16.16 8.14
N GLN A 227 -10.57 -15.52 8.33
CA GLN A 227 -9.27 -16.20 8.41
C GLN A 227 -9.20 -17.20 9.59
N LYS A 228 -9.66 -16.79 10.79
CA LYS A 228 -9.66 -17.67 11.98
C LYS A 228 -10.53 -18.92 11.80
N VAL A 229 -11.65 -18.78 11.11
CA VAL A 229 -12.57 -19.88 10.82
C VAL A 229 -11.95 -20.84 9.80
N LEU A 230 -11.35 -20.32 8.73
CA LEU A 230 -10.64 -21.13 7.73
C LEU A 230 -9.47 -21.90 8.34
N TYR A 231 -8.70 -21.29 9.26
CA TYR A 231 -7.61 -21.94 9.99
C TYR A 231 -8.08 -23.08 10.89
N PHE A 232 -9.24 -22.92 11.54
CA PHE A 232 -9.81 -23.99 12.36
C PHE A 232 -10.20 -25.19 11.48
N PHE A 233 -10.86 -24.96 10.35
CA PHE A 233 -11.28 -26.05 9.46
C PHE A 233 -10.09 -26.78 8.80
N THR A 234 -9.05 -26.06 8.37
CA THR A 234 -7.86 -26.71 7.78
C THR A 234 -7.09 -27.54 8.81
N ALA A 235 -6.99 -27.08 10.06
CA ALA A 235 -6.37 -27.84 11.15
C ALA A 235 -7.14 -29.14 11.47
N VAL A 236 -8.47 -29.08 11.51
CA VAL A 236 -9.33 -30.25 11.77
C VAL A 236 -9.23 -31.27 10.63
N ILE A 237 -9.27 -30.82 9.37
CA ILE A 237 -9.13 -31.70 8.21
C ILE A 237 -7.74 -32.35 8.18
N GLY A 238 -6.68 -31.60 8.46
CA GLY A 238 -5.32 -32.12 8.55
C GLY A 238 -5.17 -33.21 9.62
N ALA A 239 -5.78 -33.01 10.80
CA ALA A 239 -5.78 -33.99 11.88
C ALA A 239 -6.52 -35.29 11.49
N LEU A 240 -7.67 -35.17 10.81
CA LEU A 240 -8.45 -36.33 10.35
C LEU A 240 -7.68 -37.15 9.30
N ILE A 241 -7.11 -36.49 8.30
CA ILE A 241 -6.33 -37.17 7.26
C ILE A 241 -5.10 -37.86 7.88
N GLY A 242 -4.40 -37.18 8.78
CA GLY A 242 -3.25 -37.75 9.51
C GLY A 242 -3.63 -39.00 10.32
N SER A 243 -4.78 -38.99 11.00
CA SER A 243 -5.29 -40.14 11.75
C SER A 243 -5.62 -41.34 10.85
N VAL A 244 -6.25 -41.10 9.69
CA VAL A 244 -6.59 -42.18 8.75
C VAL A 244 -5.32 -42.83 8.18
N VAL A 245 -4.36 -42.01 7.74
CA VAL A 245 -3.10 -42.51 7.15
C VAL A 245 -2.30 -43.32 8.16
N THR A 246 -2.19 -42.84 9.40
CA THR A 246 -1.48 -43.57 10.47
C THR A 246 -2.16 -44.90 10.81
N THR A 247 -3.49 -44.92 10.85
CA THR A 247 -4.27 -46.15 11.10
C THR A 247 -4.08 -47.18 9.99
N VAL A 248 -4.16 -46.75 8.72
CA VAL A 248 -3.94 -47.64 7.56
C VAL A 248 -2.52 -48.20 7.56
N PHE A 249 -1.53 -47.38 7.91
CA PHE A 249 -0.13 -47.81 7.95
C PHE A 249 0.12 -48.80 9.08
N LEU A 250 -0.44 -48.55 10.27
CA LEU A 250 -0.38 -49.48 11.41
C LEU A 250 -1.09 -50.80 11.09
N TYR A 251 -2.25 -50.75 10.46
CA TYR A 251 -2.99 -51.94 10.02
C TYR A 251 -2.17 -52.79 9.04
N LYS A 252 -1.61 -52.18 7.99
CA LYS A 252 -0.74 -52.89 7.03
C LYS A 252 0.50 -53.50 7.70
N ARG A 253 1.10 -52.78 8.65
CA ARG A 253 2.29 -53.25 9.37
C ARG A 253 1.98 -54.43 10.30
N LEU A 254 0.88 -54.35 11.03
CA LEU A 254 0.42 -55.44 11.91
C LEU A 254 0.04 -56.67 11.10
N ASN A 255 -0.68 -56.50 9.99
CA ASN A 255 -1.07 -57.61 9.12
C ASN A 255 0.14 -58.35 8.54
N ARG A 256 1.18 -57.61 8.09
CA ARG A 256 2.45 -58.23 7.63
C ARG A 256 3.14 -59.04 8.73
N LYS A 257 3.19 -58.52 9.96
CA LYS A 257 3.80 -59.22 11.10
C LYS A 257 3.03 -60.48 11.48
N LEU A 258 1.70 -60.45 11.43
CA LEU A 258 0.86 -61.62 11.70
C LEU A 258 1.05 -62.70 10.64
N LEU A 259 1.14 -62.32 9.36
CA LEU A 259 1.41 -63.26 8.27
C LEU A 259 2.80 -63.91 8.38
N GLN A 260 3.83 -63.15 8.76
CA GLN A 260 5.16 -63.72 9.04
C GLN A 260 5.14 -64.69 10.22
N SER A 261 4.53 -64.30 11.35
CA SER A 261 4.43 -65.17 12.53
C SER A 261 3.60 -66.45 12.29
N TYR A 262 2.67 -66.42 11.33
CA TYR A 262 1.90 -67.60 10.94
C TYR A 262 2.72 -68.53 10.02
N SER A 263 3.52 -67.96 9.11
CA SER A 263 4.45 -68.70 8.25
C SER A 263 5.53 -69.43 9.07
N ASP A 264 6.11 -68.76 10.08
CA ASP A 264 7.16 -69.32 10.94
C ASP A 264 6.66 -70.46 11.87
N LYS A 265 5.35 -70.68 11.96
CA LYS A 265 4.74 -71.78 12.72
C LYS A 265 4.35 -72.99 11.85
N LEU A 266 4.50 -72.88 10.53
CA LEU A 266 4.14 -73.89 9.55
C LEU A 266 5.35 -74.62 8.94
N GLU A 267 6.57 -74.16 9.25
CA GLU A 267 7.84 -74.90 9.10
C GLU A 267 8.23 -75.60 10.42
#